data_AF-E8ZKN7-F1
#
_entry.id   AF-E8ZKN7-F1
#
_cell.length_a   1.000
_cell.length_b   1.000
_cell.length_c   1.000
_cell.angle_alpha   90.00
_cell.angle_beta   90.00
_cell.angle_gamma   90.00
#
_symmetry.space_group_name_H-M   'P 1'
#
loop_
_entity.id
_entity.type
_entity.pdbx_description
1 polymer ?
#
loop_
_entity_poly.entity_id
_entity_poly.type
_entity_poly.pdbx_seq_one_letter_code
_entity_poly.pdbx_strand_id
1 'polypeptide(L)'
;MDERVWSLDVQTLTIKPINQYSPTRMRSLLLEVQKYCIQSIKEKVTEDKLIEKDTNSKETTFKSKYDSLNTHTETDGILDDTLKQLKAGYSQDTSKSKWNQLEAWCKSNYSKPFKGSEDNTFKLVKKYCVKS
;
A
#
# COMPACT_ATOMS: atom_id res chain seq x y z
N MET A 1 6.13 -40.44 42.66
CA MET A 1 5.34 -39.78 41.60
C MET A 1 5.61 -38.29 41.77
N ASP A 2 6.33 -37.72 40.81
CA ASP A 2 6.86 -36.36 40.86
C ASP A 2 6.00 -35.50 39.95
N GLU A 3 5.14 -34.65 40.53
CA GLU A 3 4.28 -33.75 39.79
C GLU A 3 5.06 -32.48 39.43
N ARG A 4 5.55 -32.44 38.19
CA ARG A 4 6.11 -31.22 37.58
C ARG A 4 4.98 -30.23 37.33
N VAL A 5 4.82 -29.28 38.25
CA VAL A 5 3.99 -28.08 38.08
C VAL A 5 4.67 -27.18 37.05
N TRP A 6 4.04 -26.98 35.90
CA TRP A 6 4.46 -25.99 34.92
C TRP A 6 3.89 -24.63 35.33
N SER A 7 4.74 -23.70 35.76
CA SER A 7 4.34 -22.30 35.93
C SER A 7 4.22 -21.66 34.54
N LEU A 8 2.99 -21.45 34.09
CA LEU A 8 2.70 -20.58 32.96
C LEU A 8 2.73 -19.14 33.49
N ASP A 9 3.89 -18.49 33.38
CA ASP A 9 4.00 -17.05 33.61
C ASP A 9 3.24 -16.31 32.50
N VAL A 10 1.97 -16.02 32.77
CA VAL A 10 1.21 -15.03 31.98
C VAL A 10 1.81 -13.67 32.33
N GLN A 11 2.73 -13.18 31.49
CA GLN A 11 3.24 -11.82 31.60
C GLN A 11 2.06 -10.85 31.54
N THR A 12 1.72 -10.27 32.68
CA THR A 12 0.71 -9.21 32.78
C THR A 12 1.19 -8.01 31.98
N LEU A 13 0.45 -7.61 30.94
CA LEU A 13 0.68 -6.38 30.18
C LEU A 13 0.36 -5.16 31.06
N THR A 14 1.33 -4.72 31.86
CA THR A 14 1.24 -3.44 32.57
C THR A 14 1.53 -2.30 31.60
N ILE A 15 0.52 -1.45 31.34
CA ILE A 15 0.68 -0.22 30.55
C ILE A 15 1.48 0.79 31.38
N LYS A 16 2.71 1.13 30.95
CA LYS A 16 3.56 2.12 31.61
C LYS A 16 3.23 3.54 31.09
N PRO A 17 3.28 4.57 31.96
CA PRO A 17 3.03 5.94 31.55
C PRO A 17 4.08 6.45 30.55
N ILE A 18 3.64 7.19 29.53
CA ILE A 18 4.44 7.69 28.39
C ILE A 18 5.67 8.49 28.86
N ASN A 19 5.59 9.18 30.00
CA ASN A 19 6.67 9.96 30.62
C ASN A 19 7.90 9.13 31.05
N GLN A 20 7.83 7.80 31.07
CA GLN A 20 8.96 6.94 31.42
C GLN A 20 9.92 6.64 30.26
N TYR A 21 9.59 7.06 29.03
CA TYR A 21 10.42 6.78 27.85
C TYR A 21 11.12 8.06 27.39
N SER A 22 12.44 7.98 27.21
CA SER A 22 13.15 9.05 26.52
C SER A 22 12.59 9.20 25.08
N PRO A 23 12.52 10.42 24.53
CA PRO A 23 12.01 10.65 23.18
C PRO A 23 12.70 9.78 22.11
N THR A 24 14.01 9.54 22.29
CA THR A 24 14.81 8.67 21.42
C THR A 24 14.35 7.21 21.47
N ARG A 25 14.06 6.67 22.66
CA ARG A 25 13.59 5.29 22.84
C ARG A 25 12.18 5.07 22.28
N MET A 26 11.32 6.07 22.36
CA MET A 26 9.98 5.99 21.78
C MET A 26 10.03 5.99 20.25
N ARG A 27 10.91 6.81 19.66
CA ARG A 27 11.12 6.84 18.21
C ARG A 27 11.69 5.51 17.70
N SER A 28 12.64 4.90 18.39
CA SER A 28 13.19 3.60 17.97
C SER A 28 12.14 2.50 17.99
N LEU A 29 11.30 2.45 19.03
CA LEU A 29 10.21 1.47 19.12
C LEU A 29 9.18 1.66 18.01
N LEU A 30 8.81 2.90 17.69
CA LEU A 30 7.88 3.19 16.59
C LEU A 30 8.45 2.72 15.24
N LEU A 31 9.74 2.93 15.00
CA LEU A 31 10.40 2.45 13.78
C LEU A 31 10.43 0.91 13.70
N GLU A 32 10.64 0.23 14.82
CA GLU A 32 10.56 -1.23 14.91
C GLU A 32 9.15 -1.75 14.59
N VAL A 33 8.13 -1.14 15.19
CA VAL A 33 6.72 -1.49 14.92
C VAL A 33 6.36 -1.22 13.47
N GLN A 34 6.77 -0.07 12.91
CA GLN A 34 6.57 0.24 11.50
C GLN A 34 7.24 -0.78 10.58
N LYS A 35 8.44 -1.23 10.93
CA LYS A 35 9.22 -2.18 10.13
C LYS A 35 8.68 -3.61 10.20
N TYR A 36 8.28 -4.08 11.38
CA TYR A 36 7.96 -5.49 11.61
C TYR A 36 6.46 -5.78 11.74
N CYS A 37 5.64 -4.79 12.10
CA CYS A 37 4.22 -4.99 12.37
C CYS A 37 3.30 -4.32 11.34
N ILE A 38 3.79 -3.37 10.55
CA ILE A 38 2.99 -2.67 9.53
C ILE A 38 3.42 -3.15 8.15
N GLN A 39 2.61 -3.99 7.54
CA GLN A 39 2.78 -4.37 6.14
C GLN A 39 2.41 -3.18 5.25
N SER A 40 3.27 -2.89 4.27
CA SER A 40 2.97 -1.93 3.22
C SER A 40 2.01 -2.52 2.19
N ILE A 41 1.39 -1.65 1.38
CA ILE A 41 0.53 -2.09 0.29
C ILE A 41 1.29 -3.03 -0.65
N LYS A 42 2.53 -2.69 -1.07
CA LYS A 42 3.32 -3.53 -1.98
C LYS A 42 3.60 -4.95 -1.47
N GLU A 43 3.81 -5.09 -0.16
CA GLU A 43 3.99 -6.41 0.47
C GLU A 43 2.70 -7.23 0.40
N LYS A 44 1.54 -6.57 0.53
CA LYS A 44 0.24 -7.25 0.47
C LYS A 44 -0.18 -7.65 -0.94
N VAL A 45 0.13 -6.86 -1.97
CA VAL A 45 -0.24 -7.18 -3.37
C VAL A 45 0.69 -8.20 -4.04
N THR A 46 1.75 -8.63 -3.34
CA THR A 46 2.86 -9.45 -3.83
C THR A 46 3.67 -8.69 -4.89
N GLU A 47 4.94 -8.37 -4.58
CA GLU A 47 5.73 -7.41 -5.36
C GLU A 47 5.85 -7.78 -6.85
N ASP A 48 5.94 -9.06 -7.19
CA ASP A 48 6.04 -9.60 -8.55
C ASP A 48 4.84 -9.25 -9.45
N LYS A 49 3.68 -9.03 -8.84
CA LYS A 49 2.45 -8.62 -9.53
C LYS A 49 2.38 -7.13 -9.80
N LEU A 50 3.26 -6.32 -9.20
CA LEU A 50 3.30 -4.89 -9.48
C LEU A 50 3.80 -4.64 -10.90
N ILE A 51 3.19 -3.70 -11.60
CA ILE A 51 3.58 -3.33 -12.97
C ILE A 51 5.02 -2.81 -12.99
N GLU A 52 5.48 -2.13 -11.92
CA GLU A 52 6.85 -1.62 -11.82
C GLU A 52 7.92 -2.73 -11.88
N LYS A 53 7.60 -3.95 -11.47
CA LYS A 53 8.53 -5.09 -11.54
C LYS A 53 8.56 -5.74 -12.93
N ASP A 54 7.67 -5.36 -13.83
CA ASP A 54 7.66 -5.86 -15.20
C ASP A 54 8.61 -5.07 -16.08
N THR A 55 9.79 -5.60 -16.40
CA THR A 55 10.75 -4.86 -17.23
C THR A 55 10.38 -4.84 -18.71
N ASN A 56 9.51 -5.75 -19.16
CA ASN A 56 9.28 -6.00 -20.58
C ASN A 56 7.98 -5.39 -21.08
N SER A 57 6.99 -5.25 -20.21
CA SER A 57 5.65 -4.79 -20.57
C SER A 57 5.16 -3.58 -19.77
N LYS A 58 6.00 -3.01 -18.89
CA LYS A 58 5.67 -1.87 -18.01
C LYS A 58 4.83 -0.79 -18.69
N GLU A 59 5.34 -0.28 -19.80
CA GLU A 59 4.74 0.85 -20.53
C GLU A 59 3.38 0.46 -21.10
N THR A 60 3.31 -0.66 -21.81
CA THR A 60 2.07 -1.17 -22.40
C THR A 60 1.01 -1.43 -21.32
N THR A 61 1.40 -2.00 -20.19
CA THR A 61 0.48 -2.26 -19.07
C THR A 61 0.00 -0.95 -18.43
N PHE A 62 0.88 0.02 -18.16
CA PHE A 62 0.44 1.31 -17.61
C PHE A 62 -0.43 2.10 -18.59
N LYS A 63 -0.15 2.06 -19.89
CA LYS A 63 -1.03 2.65 -20.92
C LYS A 63 -2.43 2.03 -20.85
N SER A 64 -2.52 0.71 -20.81
CA SER A 64 -3.81 0.01 -20.66
C SER A 64 -4.54 0.36 -19.35
N LYS A 65 -3.82 0.47 -18.23
CA LYS A 65 -4.42 0.90 -16.96
C LYS A 65 -4.89 2.35 -17.02
N TYR A 66 -4.14 3.24 -17.65
CA TYR A 66 -4.53 4.63 -17.87
C TYR A 66 -5.78 4.74 -18.74
N ASP A 67 -5.90 3.91 -19.79
CA ASP A 67 -7.13 3.82 -20.59
C ASP A 67 -8.33 3.36 -19.75
N SER A 68 -8.14 2.36 -18.88
CA SER A 68 -9.20 1.89 -17.99
C SER A 68 -9.66 2.93 -16.96
N LEU A 69 -8.84 3.94 -16.66
CA LEU A 69 -9.21 5.03 -15.75
C LEU A 69 -10.37 5.87 -16.32
N ASN A 70 -10.46 5.98 -17.65
CA ASN A 70 -11.55 6.71 -18.32
C ASN A 70 -12.92 6.06 -18.07
N THR A 71 -12.97 4.74 -17.84
CA THR A 71 -14.19 3.98 -17.54
C THR A 71 -14.31 3.58 -16.06
N HIS A 72 -13.51 4.19 -15.17
CA HIS A 72 -13.54 3.93 -13.73
C HIS A 72 -14.95 4.01 -13.13
N THR A 73 -15.25 3.07 -12.24
CA THR A 73 -16.49 3.01 -11.44
C THR A 73 -16.15 2.95 -9.94
N GLU A 74 -17.01 3.46 -9.08
CA GLU A 74 -16.73 3.57 -7.64
C GLU A 74 -16.66 2.22 -6.91
N THR A 75 -17.09 1.12 -7.54
CA THR A 75 -16.91 -0.25 -7.01
C THR A 75 -15.44 -0.64 -6.89
N ASP A 76 -14.57 -0.07 -7.72
CA ASP A 76 -13.12 -0.25 -7.68
C ASP A 76 -12.41 0.74 -6.72
N GLY A 77 -13.19 1.47 -5.91
CA GLY A 77 -12.73 2.55 -5.04
C GLY A 77 -13.14 3.93 -5.57
N ILE A 78 -13.12 4.93 -4.71
CA ILE A 78 -13.38 6.34 -5.03
C ILE A 78 -12.06 6.98 -5.44
N LEU A 79 -11.99 7.55 -6.65
CA LEU A 79 -10.78 8.20 -7.14
C LEU A 79 -10.34 9.33 -6.18
N ASP A 80 -9.05 9.35 -5.86
CA ASP A 80 -8.44 10.51 -5.21
C ASP A 80 -8.22 11.66 -6.21
N ASP A 81 -7.77 12.81 -5.72
CA ASP A 81 -7.64 14.01 -6.55
C ASP A 81 -6.64 13.83 -7.70
N THR A 82 -5.55 13.08 -7.48
CA THR A 82 -4.59 12.79 -8.55
C THR A 82 -5.23 11.95 -9.65
N LEU A 83 -5.91 10.87 -9.29
CA LEU A 83 -6.59 10.01 -10.27
C LEU A 83 -7.77 10.72 -10.95
N LYS A 84 -8.50 11.59 -10.23
CA LYS A 84 -9.56 12.44 -10.81
C LYS A 84 -8.98 13.38 -11.87
N GLN A 85 -7.86 14.04 -11.57
CA GLN A 85 -7.18 14.92 -12.52
C GLN A 85 -6.67 14.15 -13.74
N LEU A 86 -6.13 12.94 -13.54
CA LEU A 86 -5.70 12.07 -14.64
C LEU A 86 -6.88 11.65 -15.51
N LYS A 87 -8.01 11.28 -14.91
CA LYS A 87 -9.25 10.96 -15.63
C LYS A 87 -9.78 12.17 -16.41
N ALA A 88 -9.83 13.35 -15.79
CA ALA A 88 -10.31 14.58 -16.43
C ALA A 88 -9.39 15.02 -17.59
N GLY A 89 -8.09 14.77 -17.47
CA GLY A 89 -7.10 15.00 -18.52
C GLY A 89 -6.89 13.82 -19.47
N TYR A 90 -7.80 12.83 -19.48
CA TYR A 90 -7.66 11.66 -20.32
C TYR A 90 -7.64 12.03 -21.80
N SER A 91 -6.77 11.35 -22.54
CA SER A 91 -6.68 11.43 -24.00
C SER A 91 -6.19 10.10 -24.52
N GLN A 92 -6.83 9.63 -25.59
CA GLN A 92 -6.46 8.41 -26.30
C GLN A 92 -5.20 8.59 -27.16
N ASP A 93 -4.74 9.83 -27.34
CA ASP A 93 -3.49 10.17 -28.02
C ASP A 93 -2.29 9.75 -27.16
N THR A 94 -1.57 8.71 -27.59
CA THR A 94 -0.42 8.17 -26.87
C THR A 94 0.73 9.16 -26.75
N SER A 95 0.83 10.17 -27.63
CA SER A 95 1.82 11.25 -27.54
C SER A 95 1.52 12.25 -26.41
N LYS A 96 0.26 12.27 -25.93
CA LYS A 96 -0.22 13.10 -24.81
C LYS A 96 -0.59 12.30 -23.57
N SER A 97 -0.45 10.97 -23.62
CA SER A 97 -0.87 10.06 -22.56
C SER A 97 -0.06 10.31 -21.27
N LYS A 98 -0.76 10.52 -20.16
CA LYS A 98 -0.18 10.79 -18.83
C LYS A 98 0.05 9.51 -18.01
N TRP A 99 0.24 8.37 -18.67
CA TRP A 99 0.45 7.09 -17.98
C TRP A 99 1.66 7.11 -17.03
N ASN A 100 2.68 7.93 -17.32
CA ASN A 100 3.83 8.15 -16.43
C ASN A 100 3.43 8.80 -15.09
N GLN A 101 2.40 9.65 -15.07
CA GLN A 101 1.84 10.20 -13.84
C GLN A 101 1.08 9.15 -13.05
N LEU A 102 0.39 8.21 -13.74
CA LEU A 102 -0.20 7.04 -13.09
C LEU A 102 0.88 6.12 -12.48
N GLU A 103 1.98 5.89 -13.21
CA GLU A 103 3.15 5.18 -12.67
C GLU A 103 3.68 5.87 -11.40
N ALA A 104 3.87 7.20 -11.43
CA ALA A 104 4.34 7.96 -10.28
C ALA A 104 3.37 7.87 -9.09
N TRP A 105 2.07 7.94 -9.36
CA TRP A 105 1.03 7.76 -8.35
C TRP A 105 1.14 6.38 -7.69
N CYS A 106 1.29 5.31 -8.49
CA CYS A 106 1.48 3.96 -7.96
C CYS A 106 2.69 3.86 -7.03
N LYS A 107 3.85 4.40 -7.44
CA LYS A 107 5.07 4.40 -6.61
C LYS A 107 4.89 5.11 -5.27
N SER A 108 4.18 6.23 -5.27
CA SER A 108 3.89 6.99 -4.05
C SER A 108 2.97 6.25 -3.06
N ASN A 109 2.23 5.25 -3.52
CA ASN A 109 1.29 4.49 -2.71
C ASN A 109 1.85 3.14 -2.22
N TYR A 110 2.89 2.60 -2.84
CA TYR A 110 3.42 1.28 -2.49
C TYR A 110 3.88 1.13 -1.04
N SER A 111 4.54 2.15 -0.49
CA SER A 111 5.05 2.15 0.88
C SER A 111 4.00 2.52 1.93
N LYS A 112 2.79 2.91 1.52
CA LYS A 112 1.72 3.25 2.46
C LYS A 112 1.30 2.00 3.24
N PRO A 113 0.87 2.16 4.51
CA PRO A 113 0.42 1.06 5.33
C PRO A 113 -0.82 0.40 4.71
N PHE A 114 -0.84 -0.93 4.67
CA PHE A 114 -2.02 -1.70 4.32
C PHE A 114 -3.04 -1.61 5.47
N LYS A 115 -4.21 -1.04 5.18
CA LYS A 115 -5.29 -0.84 6.16
C LYS A 115 -6.47 -1.82 6.01
N GLY A 116 -6.32 -2.84 5.16
CA GLY A 116 -7.37 -3.81 4.85
C GLY A 116 -7.78 -3.81 3.38
N SER A 117 -8.48 -4.85 2.94
CA SER A 117 -8.95 -4.98 1.55
C SER A 117 -9.98 -3.92 1.17
N GLU A 118 -10.72 -3.42 2.15
CA GLU A 118 -11.76 -2.41 1.95
C GLU A 118 -11.21 -0.98 1.94
N ASP A 119 -9.93 -0.78 2.29
CA ASP A 119 -9.29 0.52 2.22
C ASP A 119 -9.28 1.06 0.78
N ASN A 120 -9.69 2.31 0.63
CA ASN A 120 -9.85 2.93 -0.67
C ASN A 120 -8.54 2.99 -1.47
N THR A 121 -7.43 3.34 -0.81
CA THR A 121 -6.11 3.38 -1.46
C THR A 121 -5.70 1.99 -1.91
N PHE A 122 -5.93 0.96 -1.09
CA PHE A 122 -5.63 -0.41 -1.47
C PHE A 122 -6.44 -0.87 -2.70
N LYS A 123 -7.75 -0.59 -2.76
CA LYS A 123 -8.60 -0.92 -3.93
C LYS A 123 -8.07 -0.29 -5.21
N LEU A 124 -7.76 1.01 -5.16
CA LEU A 124 -7.22 1.74 -6.30
C LEU A 124 -5.84 1.23 -6.74
N VAL A 125 -4.94 0.94 -5.79
CA VAL A 125 -3.63 0.34 -6.12
C VAL A 125 -3.80 -1.03 -6.77
N LYS A 126 -4.69 -1.87 -6.25
CA LYS A 126 -4.99 -3.18 -6.83
C LYS A 126 -5.52 -3.06 -8.25
N LYS A 127 -6.37 -2.06 -8.52
CA LYS A 127 -6.91 -1.81 -9.85
C LYS A 127 -5.86 -1.33 -10.85
N TYR A 128 -5.07 -0.32 -10.47
CA TYR A 128 -4.27 0.47 -11.41
C TYR A 128 -2.77 0.17 -11.42
N CYS A 129 -2.24 -0.49 -10.39
CA CYS A 129 -0.79 -0.69 -10.22
C CYS A 129 -0.36 -2.16 -10.31
N VAL A 130 -1.31 -3.08 -10.43
CA VAL A 130 -1.09 -4.52 -10.51
C VAL A 130 -1.36 -5.00 -11.93
N LYS A 131 -0.52 -5.92 -12.42
CA LYS A 131 -0.73 -6.62 -13.70
C LYS A 131 -2.13 -7.26 -13.69
N SER A 132 -2.89 -7.05 -14.76
CA SER A 132 -4.19 -7.71 -14.94
C SER A 132 -4.01 -9.21 -15.16
#